data_AF-A0A2N0NY84-F1
#
_entry.id   AF-A0A2N0NY84-F1
#
_cell.length_a   1.000
_cell.length_b   1.000
_cell.length_c   1.000
_cell.angle_alpha   90.00
_cell.angle_beta   90.00
_cell.angle_gamma   90.00
#
_symmetry.space_group_name_H-M   'P 1'
#
loop_
_entity.id
_entity.type
_entity.pdbx_description
1 polymer ?
#
loop_
_entity_poly.entity_id
_entity_poly.type
_entity_poly.pdbx_seq_one_letter_code
_entity_poly.pdbx_strand_id
1 'polypeptide(L)'
;MSSLPFRGSVSYRNNNINIVKFGVNIKMKLKRINHGVVRIYFENDQGNHIRIPSGIRLWDTSNNVGIRRESLGGYQFFSISWVHDYEMTYNGEAVYVLTNQKQQSAQGSAIFTYSVEENGSDSEDHTDNESESSSEMNGNDETNGDDETNGDDETNGNDETNRDDETNGNDETNDKDTDGMSE
;
A
#
# COMPACT_ATOMS: atom_id res chain seq x y z
N MET A 1 -0.51 -18.05 -3.54
CA MET A 1 -0.54 -16.87 -2.65
C MET A 1 -1.71 -16.99 -1.70
N SER A 2 -1.51 -16.65 -0.44
CA SER A 2 -2.57 -16.70 0.57
C SER A 2 -3.62 -15.63 0.26
N SER A 3 -4.90 -16.01 0.17
CA SER A 3 -6.00 -15.06 -0.09
C SER A 3 -6.38 -14.35 1.21
N LEU A 4 -5.62 -13.31 1.57
CA LEU A 4 -5.92 -12.43 2.69
C LEU A 4 -6.93 -11.35 2.27
N PRO A 5 -7.88 -10.96 3.13
CA PRO A 5 -8.86 -9.92 2.80
C PRO A 5 -8.20 -8.55 2.64
N PHE A 6 -8.72 -7.72 1.73
CA PHE A 6 -8.25 -6.36 1.53
C PHE A 6 -8.45 -5.48 2.78
N ARG A 7 -7.43 -4.70 3.14
CA ARG A 7 -7.42 -3.83 4.35
C ARG A 7 -7.04 -2.37 4.07
N GLY A 8 -6.98 -1.97 2.81
CA GLY A 8 -6.58 -0.62 2.40
C GLY A 8 -5.28 -0.60 1.60
N SER A 9 -4.75 0.60 1.34
CA SER A 9 -3.62 0.82 0.43
C SER A 9 -2.52 1.64 1.08
N VAL A 10 -1.27 1.24 0.83
CA VAL A 10 -0.07 2.04 1.14
C VAL A 10 0.32 2.79 -0.13
N SER A 11 0.49 4.11 -0.06
CA SER A 11 0.72 4.93 -1.26
C SER A 11 2.06 5.65 -1.22
N TYR A 12 2.80 5.59 -2.33
CA TYR A 12 3.98 6.42 -2.55
C TYR A 12 3.63 7.90 -2.75
N ARG A 13 2.38 8.23 -3.09
CA ARG A 13 1.94 9.59 -3.43
C ARG A 13 1.75 10.50 -2.21
N ASN A 14 1.54 9.94 -1.02
CA ASN A 14 1.33 10.71 0.21
C ASN A 14 2.27 10.27 1.36
N ASN A 15 2.35 11.09 2.41
CA ASN A 15 3.19 10.86 3.59
C ASN A 15 2.50 10.01 4.67
N ASN A 16 1.34 9.40 4.38
CA ASN A 16 0.58 8.71 5.42
C ASN A 16 1.36 7.48 5.90
N ILE A 17 1.44 7.32 7.21
CA ILE A 17 2.04 6.14 7.83
C ILE A 17 0.94 5.11 8.00
N ASN A 18 1.09 3.97 7.33
CA ASN A 18 0.17 2.86 7.48
C ASN A 18 0.51 2.09 8.75
N ILE A 19 -0.50 1.82 9.58
CA ILE A 19 -0.34 1.19 10.90
C ILE A 19 -1.13 -0.11 10.91
N VAL A 20 -0.44 -1.22 11.12
CA VAL A 20 -1.04 -2.54 11.32
C VAL A 20 -0.81 -2.94 12.77
N LYS A 21 -1.90 -3.21 13.50
CA LYS A 21 -1.81 -3.73 14.87
C LYS A 21 -1.42 -5.21 14.82
N PHE A 22 -0.29 -5.54 15.40
CA PHE A 22 0.26 -6.88 15.44
C PHE A 22 0.10 -7.45 16.86
N GLY A 23 -1.00 -8.13 17.10
CA GLY A 23 -1.39 -8.52 18.47
C GLY A 23 -1.80 -7.31 19.31
N VAL A 24 -1.68 -7.44 20.64
CA VAL A 24 -2.18 -6.42 21.59
C VAL A 24 -1.25 -5.21 21.69
N ASN A 25 0.07 -5.46 21.72
CA ASN A 25 1.04 -4.46 22.19
C ASN A 25 2.06 -3.99 21.13
N ILE A 26 1.89 -4.40 19.88
CA ILE A 26 2.85 -4.13 18.81
C ILE A 26 2.13 -3.50 17.64
N LYS A 27 2.74 -2.46 17.08
CA LYS A 27 2.30 -1.79 15.87
C LYS A 27 3.39 -1.96 14.82
N MET A 28 3.06 -2.58 13.70
CA MET A 28 3.86 -2.48 12.48
C MET A 28 3.51 -1.17 11.78
N LYS A 29 4.53 -0.42 11.36
CA LYS A 29 4.40 0.83 10.62
C LYS A 29 5.12 0.75 9.30
N LEU A 30 4.47 1.25 8.26
CA LEU A 30 5.06 1.42 6.94
C LEU A 30 5.19 2.93 6.69
N LYS A 31 6.43 3.40 6.64
CA LYS A 31 6.77 4.81 6.45
C LYS A 31 7.55 4.99 5.17
N ARG A 32 7.09 5.92 4.33
CA ARG A 32 7.85 6.40 3.19
C ARG A 32 9.13 7.09 3.65
N ILE A 33 10.27 6.64 3.12
CA ILE A 33 11.56 7.31 3.29
C ILE A 33 11.81 8.25 2.12
N ASN A 34 11.57 7.77 0.90
CA ASN A 34 11.64 8.54 -0.35
C ASN A 34 10.74 7.87 -1.42
N HIS A 35 10.83 8.35 -2.66
CA HIS A 35 10.01 7.84 -3.78
C HIS A 35 10.30 6.41 -4.20
N GLY A 36 11.42 5.81 -3.76
CA GLY A 36 11.80 4.44 -4.09
C GLY A 36 11.77 3.50 -2.88
N VAL A 37 11.74 4.01 -1.65
CA VAL A 37 11.94 3.22 -0.44
C VAL A 37 10.84 3.43 0.59
N VAL A 38 10.27 2.31 1.05
CA VAL A 38 9.43 2.22 2.25
C VAL A 38 10.21 1.51 3.33
N ARG A 39 10.15 2.06 4.55
CA ARG A 39 10.63 1.38 5.74
C ARG A 39 9.47 0.73 6.48
N ILE A 40 9.58 -0.56 6.72
CA ILE A 40 8.68 -1.32 7.60
C ILE A 40 9.38 -1.53 8.94
N TYR A 41 8.79 -1.04 10.02
CA TYR A 41 9.36 -1.15 11.36
C TYR A 41 8.27 -1.39 12.40
N PHE A 42 8.69 -1.76 13.62
CA PHE A 42 7.77 -2.11 14.70
C PHE A 42 7.95 -1.17 15.88
N GLU A 43 6.84 -0.82 16.52
CA GLU A 43 6.79 -0.06 17.76
C GLU A 43 5.97 -0.82 18.82
N ASN A 44 6.25 -0.58 20.10
CA ASN A 44 5.38 -1.00 21.19
C ASN A 44 4.24 0.02 21.41
N ASP A 45 3.35 -0.22 22.39
CA ASP A 45 2.21 0.68 22.66
C ASP A 45 2.61 2.09 23.10
N GLN A 46 3.80 2.23 23.68
CA GLN A 46 4.36 3.52 24.10
C GLN A 46 4.96 4.31 22.92
N GLY A 47 4.95 3.74 21.70
CA GLY A 47 5.52 4.34 20.50
C GLY A 47 7.04 4.14 20.37
N ASN A 48 7.66 3.33 21.24
CA ASN A 48 9.09 3.07 21.17
C ASN A 48 9.39 2.05 20.07
N HIS A 49 10.40 2.32 19.24
CA HIS A 49 10.89 1.35 18.25
C HIS A 49 11.40 0.09 18.95
N ILE A 50 11.05 -1.07 18.40
CA ILE A 50 11.47 -2.38 18.91
C ILE A 50 12.23 -3.18 17.84
N ARG A 51 12.84 -4.28 18.26
CA ARG A 51 13.33 -5.29 17.32
C ARG A 51 12.16 -5.91 16.57
N ILE A 52 12.41 -6.39 15.35
CA ILE A 52 11.40 -7.13 14.59
C ILE A 52 11.03 -8.38 15.42
N PRO A 53 9.73 -8.61 15.69
CA PRO A 53 9.30 -9.77 16.47
C PRO A 53 9.84 -11.08 15.90
N SER A 54 10.24 -12.00 16.78
CA SER A 54 10.70 -13.33 16.36
C SER A 54 9.61 -14.02 15.55
N GLY A 55 9.99 -14.74 14.51
CA GLY A 55 9.04 -15.41 13.59
C GLY A 55 8.65 -14.58 12.37
N ILE A 56 8.83 -13.25 12.38
CA ILE A 56 8.54 -12.41 11.22
C ILE A 56 9.58 -12.61 10.11
N ARG A 57 9.11 -12.89 8.90
CA ARG A 57 9.91 -12.88 7.67
C ARG A 57 9.18 -12.09 6.60
N LEU A 58 9.94 -11.45 5.71
CA LEU A 58 9.40 -10.69 4.60
C LEU A 58 10.02 -11.22 3.30
N TRP A 59 9.17 -11.50 2.32
CA TRP A 59 9.56 -12.04 1.03
C TRP A 59 9.13 -11.07 -0.07
N ASP A 60 10.03 -10.78 -0.99
CA ASP A 60 9.73 -10.11 -2.26
C ASP A 60 9.27 -11.20 -3.23
N THR A 61 7.96 -11.26 -3.47
CA THR A 61 7.37 -12.30 -4.30
C THR A 61 7.53 -12.01 -5.79
N SER A 62 7.83 -10.76 -6.19
CA SER A 62 8.12 -10.45 -7.59
C SER A 62 9.48 -10.99 -8.04
N ASN A 63 10.48 -10.99 -7.14
CA ASN A 63 11.83 -11.47 -7.44
C ASN A 63 12.19 -12.79 -6.75
N ASN A 64 11.23 -13.38 -6.04
CA ASN A 64 11.38 -14.59 -5.25
C ASN A 64 12.59 -14.56 -4.29
N VAL A 65 12.73 -13.47 -3.51
CA VAL A 65 13.87 -13.27 -2.60
C VAL A 65 13.44 -12.84 -1.20
N GLY A 66 14.10 -13.40 -0.18
CA GLY A 66 13.91 -12.98 1.20
C GLY A 66 14.54 -11.61 1.49
N ILE A 67 13.74 -10.69 2.05
CA ILE A 67 14.22 -9.37 2.44
C ILE A 67 15.01 -9.46 3.74
N ARG A 68 16.20 -8.85 3.73
CA ARG A 68 17.09 -8.82 4.88
C ARG A 68 16.60 -7.85 5.94
N ARG A 69 16.78 -8.23 7.20
CA ARG A 69 16.55 -7.35 8.35
C ARG A 69 17.72 -6.39 8.49
N GLU A 70 17.41 -5.11 8.62
CA GLU A 70 18.38 -4.04 8.84
C GLU A 70 18.35 -3.56 10.29
N SER A 71 19.41 -2.87 10.72
CA SER A 71 19.52 -2.33 12.08
C SER A 71 20.14 -0.94 12.06
N LEU A 72 19.52 0.03 12.73
CA LEU A 72 20.02 1.40 12.88
C LEU A 72 19.65 1.91 14.27
N GLY A 73 20.61 2.41 15.04
CA GLY A 73 20.33 3.00 16.36
C GLY A 73 19.63 2.05 17.34
N GLY A 74 19.89 0.74 17.27
CA GLY A 74 19.38 -0.26 18.21
C GLY A 74 18.00 -0.86 17.90
N TYR A 75 17.29 -0.38 16.87
CA TYR A 75 16.05 -1.00 16.39
C TYR A 75 16.23 -1.64 15.00
N GLN A 76 15.26 -2.49 14.63
CA GLN A 76 15.29 -3.25 13.38
C GLN A 76 14.16 -2.86 12.45
N PHE A 77 14.41 -2.96 11.14
CA PHE A 77 13.42 -2.66 10.10
C PHE A 77 13.71 -3.43 8.82
N PHE A 78 12.78 -3.38 7.88
CA PHE A 78 12.96 -3.78 6.49
C PHE A 78 12.89 -2.55 5.59
N SER A 79 13.67 -2.54 4.51
CA SER A 79 13.51 -1.60 3.40
C SER A 79 12.94 -2.35 2.20
N ILE A 80 11.88 -1.81 1.61
CA ILE A 80 11.25 -2.36 0.40
C ILE A 80 11.06 -1.29 -0.67
N SER A 81 10.91 -1.73 -1.91
CA SER A 81 10.58 -0.91 -3.06
C SER A 81 9.06 -0.77 -3.20
N TRP A 82 8.60 0.28 -3.89
CA TRP A 82 7.18 0.46 -4.21
C TRP A 82 6.71 -0.40 -5.40
N VAL A 83 7.64 -0.96 -6.17
CA VAL A 83 7.33 -1.57 -7.49
C VAL A 83 7.18 -3.09 -7.44
N HIS A 84 7.45 -3.72 -6.29
CA HIS A 84 7.33 -5.17 -6.13
C HIS A 84 6.15 -5.55 -5.23
N ASP A 85 5.83 -6.82 -5.30
CA ASP A 85 4.87 -7.51 -4.45
C ASP A 85 5.62 -8.13 -3.27
N TYR A 86 5.02 -8.09 -2.08
CA TYR A 86 5.61 -8.64 -0.86
C TYR A 86 4.62 -9.47 -0.06
N GLU A 87 5.12 -10.56 0.51
CA GLU A 87 4.42 -11.37 1.50
C GLU A 87 5.20 -11.36 2.82
N MET A 88 4.54 -10.96 3.91
CA MET A 88 5.06 -11.09 5.26
C MET A 88 4.45 -12.32 5.92
N THR A 89 5.32 -13.15 6.49
CA THR A 89 4.93 -14.31 7.28
C THR A 89 5.25 -14.14 8.75
N TYR A 90 4.43 -14.74 9.62
CA TYR A 90 4.69 -14.90 11.03
C TYR A 90 4.67 -16.39 11.37
N ASN A 91 5.81 -16.91 11.85
CA ASN A 91 5.99 -18.34 12.14
C ASN A 91 5.65 -19.27 10.95
N GLY A 92 5.80 -18.77 9.72
CA GLY A 92 5.56 -19.52 8.48
C GLY A 92 4.18 -19.30 7.85
N GLU A 93 3.26 -18.61 8.53
CA GLU A 93 1.93 -18.28 8.00
C GLU A 93 1.91 -16.87 7.42
N ALA A 94 1.32 -16.67 6.25
CA ALA A 94 1.18 -15.34 5.65
C ALA A 94 0.19 -14.48 6.45
N VAL A 95 0.64 -13.32 6.91
CA VAL A 95 -0.14 -12.42 7.79
C VAL A 95 -0.39 -11.04 7.19
N TYR A 96 0.41 -10.65 6.20
CA TYR A 96 0.26 -9.36 5.53
C TYR A 96 0.84 -9.42 4.12
N VAL A 97 0.10 -8.92 3.15
CA VAL A 97 0.49 -8.90 1.74
C VAL A 97 0.44 -7.46 1.24
N LEU A 98 1.47 -7.08 0.48
CA LEU A 98 1.53 -5.84 -0.28
C LEU A 98 1.56 -6.22 -1.75
N THR A 99 0.46 -6.01 -2.45
CA THR A 99 0.41 -6.21 -3.91
C THR A 99 0.58 -4.86 -4.58
N ASN A 100 1.63 -4.73 -5.40
CA ASN A 100 1.74 -3.60 -6.30
C ASN A 100 0.68 -3.77 -7.39
N GLN A 101 -0.11 -2.73 -7.62
CA GLN A 101 -1.13 -2.73 -8.66
C GLN A 101 -0.52 -2.63 -10.08
N LYS A 102 0.80 -2.44 -10.21
CA LYS A 102 1.58 -2.53 -11.47
C LYS A 102 1.01 -1.73 -12.64
N GLN A 103 0.31 -0.62 -12.37
CA GLN A 103 -0.32 0.19 -13.42
C GLN A 103 -0.06 1.67 -13.23
N GLN A 104 0.19 2.35 -14.36
CA GLN A 104 0.29 3.80 -14.45
C GLN A 104 -0.79 4.31 -15.39
N SER A 105 -1.38 5.46 -15.08
CA SER A 105 -2.24 6.17 -16.02
C SER A 105 -1.38 6.74 -17.16
N ALA A 106 -1.65 6.35 -18.40
CA ALA A 106 -1.07 6.97 -19.59
C ALA A 106 -1.99 8.09 -20.09
N GLN A 107 -1.45 9.28 -20.28
CA GLN A 107 -2.17 10.43 -20.83
C GLN A 107 -1.36 11.03 -21.97
N GLY A 108 -2.05 11.46 -23.02
CA GLY A 108 -1.42 11.79 -24.29
C GLY A 108 -2.18 12.85 -25.08
N SER A 109 -1.44 13.62 -25.88
CA SER A 109 -2.04 14.61 -26.77
C SER A 109 -2.73 13.93 -27.95
N ALA A 110 -3.89 14.45 -28.35
CA ALA A 110 -4.67 13.95 -29.49
C ALA A 110 -3.93 14.01 -30.85
N ILE A 111 -2.79 14.71 -30.93
CA ILE A 111 -1.97 14.77 -32.15
C ILE A 111 -1.12 13.52 -32.38
N PHE A 112 -1.04 12.61 -31.40
CA PHE A 112 -0.32 11.34 -31.51
C PHE A 112 -1.29 10.17 -31.63
N THR A 113 -0.82 9.10 -32.25
CA THR A 113 -1.51 7.81 -32.26
C THR A 113 -0.92 6.91 -31.19
N TYR A 114 -1.78 6.24 -30.43
CA TYR A 114 -1.41 5.31 -29.36
C TYR A 114 -1.87 3.90 -29.73
N SER A 115 -1.02 2.91 -29.49
CA SER A 115 -1.32 1.49 -29.69
C SER A 115 -0.66 0.66 -28.59
N VAL A 116 -1.29 -0.45 -28.21
CA VAL A 116 -0.72 -1.45 -27.30
C VAL A 116 -0.40 -2.69 -28.13
N GLU A 117 0.81 -3.22 -27.97
CA GLU A 117 1.20 -4.51 -28.53
C GLU A 117 1.20 -5.53 -27.39
N GLU A 118 0.35 -6.56 -27.48
CA GLU A 118 0.26 -7.62 -26.49
C GLU A 118 1.33 -8.67 -26.75
N ASN A 119 2.28 -8.82 -25.83
CA ASN A 119 3.14 -9.99 -25.77
C ASN A 119 2.53 -10.94 -24.74
N GLY A 120 2.15 -12.15 -25.18
CA GLY A 120 1.45 -13.14 -24.36
C GLY A 120 2.12 -13.39 -23.00
N SER A 121 1.30 -13.76 -22.01
CA SER A 121 1.74 -14.05 -20.64
C SER A 121 2.76 -15.20 -20.62
N ASP A 122 3.92 -15.00 -20.00
CA ASP A 122 4.81 -16.09 -19.60
C ASP A 122 4.15 -16.87 -18.45
N SER A 123 3.27 -17.81 -18.79
CA SER A 123 2.91 -18.90 -17.89
C SER A 123 3.97 -19.99 -18.03
N GLU A 124 5.01 -19.96 -17.19
CA GLU A 124 5.89 -21.12 -16.97
C GLU A 124 5.08 -22.21 -16.24
N ASP A 125 4.28 -22.98 -16.98
CA ASP A 125 3.80 -24.27 -16.51
C ASP A 125 4.82 -25.34 -16.88
N HIS A 126 5.76 -25.60 -15.97
CA HIS A 126 6.63 -26.76 -16.05
C HIS A 126 5.80 -28.02 -15.80
N THR A 127 5.23 -28.59 -16.86
CA THR A 127 4.83 -29.99 -16.88
C THR A 127 5.69 -30.77 -17.88
N ASP A 128 6.69 -31.46 -17.34
CA ASP A 128 7.44 -32.48 -18.05
C ASP A 128 6.50 -33.64 -18.38
N ASN A 129 6.20 -33.87 -19.66
CA ASN A 129 5.90 -35.21 -20.14
C ASN A 129 6.18 -35.35 -21.64
N GLU A 130 7.20 -36.15 -21.96
CA GLU A 130 7.46 -36.62 -23.32
C GLU A 130 6.31 -37.52 -23.81
N SER A 131 5.69 -37.15 -24.94
CA SER A 131 5.26 -38.12 -25.94
C SER A 131 5.01 -37.43 -27.27
N GLU A 132 5.69 -37.92 -28.29
CA GLU A 132 5.55 -37.47 -29.66
C GLU A 132 4.20 -37.83 -30.28
N SER A 133 3.83 -36.97 -31.23
CA SER A 133 3.28 -37.31 -32.55
C SER A 133 1.79 -37.07 -32.81
N SER A 134 1.61 -36.25 -33.85
CA SER A 134 0.61 -36.33 -34.93
C SER A 134 -0.69 -35.51 -34.84
N SER A 135 -0.67 -34.49 -35.70
CA SER A 135 -1.68 -34.14 -36.71
C SER A 135 -2.99 -33.45 -36.32
N GLU A 136 -3.18 -32.33 -37.04
CA GLU A 136 -4.42 -31.82 -37.64
C GLU A 136 -5.24 -30.75 -36.88
N MET A 137 -5.45 -29.66 -37.62
CA MET A 137 -6.26 -28.47 -37.33
C MET A 137 -7.71 -28.82 -36.99
N ASN A 138 -8.34 -28.03 -36.13
CA ASN A 138 -9.62 -27.39 -36.41
C ASN A 138 -9.89 -26.25 -35.42
N GLY A 139 -10.09 -25.06 -35.97
CA GLY A 139 -10.59 -23.91 -35.22
C GLY A 139 -12.07 -24.08 -34.88
N ASN A 140 -12.43 -23.60 -33.69
CA ASN A 140 -13.66 -22.86 -33.45
C ASN A 140 -13.53 -22.22 -32.07
N ASP A 141 -13.15 -20.94 -32.07
CA ASP A 141 -13.14 -20.11 -30.86
C ASP A 141 -14.54 -19.53 -30.71
N GLU A 142 -15.40 -20.24 -29.96
CA GLU A 142 -16.67 -19.71 -29.49
C GLU A 142 -16.74 -19.88 -27.97
N THR A 143 -16.42 -18.81 -27.25
CA THR A 143 -17.12 -18.48 -26.02
C THR A 143 -17.28 -16.97 -25.90
N ASN A 144 -18.51 -16.51 -26.11
CA ASN A 144 -19.01 -15.19 -25.75
C ASN A 144 -18.74 -14.92 -24.26
N GLY A 145 -18.00 -13.85 -23.98
CA GLY A 145 -18.04 -13.15 -22.69
C GLY A 145 -18.74 -11.82 -22.92
N ASP A 146 -20.05 -11.80 -22.73
CA ASP A 146 -20.84 -10.56 -22.66
C ASP A 146 -20.39 -9.76 -21.43
N ASP A 147 -19.54 -8.75 -21.61
CA ASP A 147 -19.31 -7.72 -20.59
C ASP A 147 -20.49 -6.74 -20.59
N GLU A 148 -21.62 -7.23 -20.08
CA GLU A 148 -22.76 -6.44 -19.64
C GLU A 148 -22.71 -6.33 -18.11
N THR A 149 -22.08 -5.26 -17.60
CA THR A 149 -22.55 -4.66 -16.34
C THR A 149 -22.55 -3.15 -16.45
N ASN A 150 -23.75 -2.64 -16.69
CA ASN A 150 -24.20 -1.31 -16.29
C ASN A 150 -23.85 -1.03 -14.82
N GLY A 151 -23.26 0.13 -14.57
CA GLY A 151 -23.14 0.73 -13.26
C GLY A 151 -23.43 2.22 -13.40
N ASP A 152 -24.69 2.57 -13.20
CA ASP A 152 -25.24 3.91 -13.28
C ASP A 152 -24.43 4.94 -12.47
N ASP A 153 -23.94 5.99 -13.13
CA ASP A 153 -23.47 7.22 -12.48
C ASP A 153 -24.69 8.01 -11.99
N GLU A 154 -25.20 7.66 -10.82
CA GLU A 154 -26.21 8.45 -10.10
C GLU A 154 -25.79 8.60 -8.63
N THR A 155 -25.10 9.70 -8.32
CA THR A 155 -25.40 10.46 -7.10
C THR A 155 -25.29 11.96 -7.37
N ASN A 156 -26.45 12.57 -7.57
CA ASN A 156 -26.71 13.96 -7.22
C ASN A 156 -26.33 14.23 -5.75
N GLY A 157 -25.60 15.31 -5.51
CA GLY A 157 -25.26 15.80 -4.18
C GLY A 157 -25.00 17.30 -4.21
N ASN A 158 -26.05 18.08 -4.43
CA ASN A 158 -26.11 19.46 -3.97
C ASN A 158 -25.96 19.45 -2.45
N ASP A 159 -25.01 20.20 -1.91
CA ASP A 159 -25.15 20.79 -0.58
C ASP A 159 -24.44 22.14 -0.56
N GLU A 160 -25.22 23.17 -0.88
CA GLU A 160 -24.99 24.50 -0.35
C GLU A 160 -25.17 24.44 1.17
N THR A 161 -24.15 24.84 1.94
CA THR A 161 -24.40 25.32 3.30
C THR A 161 -23.68 26.66 3.50
N ASN A 162 -24.46 27.73 3.39
CA ASN A 162 -24.25 28.94 4.19
C ASN A 162 -24.24 28.55 5.67
N ARG A 163 -23.17 28.88 6.39
CA ARG A 163 -23.22 29.09 7.84
C ARG A 163 -22.33 30.28 8.19
N ASP A 164 -22.99 31.42 8.34
CA ASP A 164 -22.60 32.44 9.30
C ASP A 164 -22.62 31.80 10.68
N ASP A 165 -21.52 31.91 11.42
CA ASP A 165 -21.57 31.96 12.88
C ASP A 165 -20.38 32.81 13.34
N GLU A 166 -20.69 34.06 13.66
CA GLU A 166 -19.85 34.94 14.45
C GLU A 166 -19.70 34.34 15.85
N THR A 167 -18.46 34.17 16.32
CA THR A 167 -18.20 34.07 17.76
C THR A 167 -17.19 35.13 18.16
N ASN A 168 -17.75 36.14 18.82
CA ASN A 168 -17.11 37.23 19.52
C ASN A 168 -16.40 36.67 20.76
N GLY A 169 -15.07 36.79 20.83
CA GLY A 169 -14.26 36.37 21.97
C GLY A 169 -13.23 37.45 22.30
N ASN A 170 -13.65 38.43 23.11
CA ASN A 170 -12.74 39.35 23.78
C ASN A 170 -11.82 38.55 24.72
N ASP A 171 -10.51 38.65 24.56
CA ASP A 171 -9.57 38.36 25.64
C ASP A 171 -8.79 39.64 25.96
N GLU A 172 -9.23 40.29 27.03
CA GLU A 172 -8.54 41.42 27.67
C GLU A 172 -7.32 40.89 28.43
N THR A 173 -6.11 41.13 27.93
CA THR A 173 -4.89 40.98 28.74
C THR A 173 -4.63 42.27 29.50
N ASN A 174 -5.12 42.32 30.75
CA ASN A 174 -4.79 43.35 31.74
C ASN A 174 -3.74 42.78 32.71
N ASP A 175 -2.47 42.73 32.30
CA ASP A 175 -1.38 42.54 33.26
C ASP A 175 -1.07 43.91 33.89
N LYS A 176 -1.55 44.06 35.12
CA LYS A 176 -1.27 45.21 35.98
C LYS A 176 0.15 45.07 36.54
N ASP A 177 0.99 46.02 36.15
CA ASP A 177 2.20 46.40 36.88
C ASP A 177 1.84 46.97 38.26
N THR A 178 2.11 46.20 39.32
CA THR A 178 2.15 46.62 40.74
C THR A 178 3.00 45.57 41.47
N ASP A 179 4.11 45.84 42.14
CA ASP A 179 4.35 46.91 43.11
C ASP A 179 5.85 47.27 43.20
N GLY A 180 6.10 48.58 43.17
CA GLY A 180 7.22 49.18 43.88
C GLY A 180 6.68 49.98 45.07
N MET A 181 7.55 50.12 46.09
CA MET A 181 7.44 50.92 47.34
C MET A 181 6.81 50.16 48.51
N SER A 182 7.32 50.16 49.74
CA SER A 182 8.46 50.83 50.40
C SER A 182 8.43 50.42 51.88
N GLU A 183 9.59 50.20 52.50
CA GLU A 183 10.03 50.75 53.81
C GLU A 183 11.50 50.39 54.08
#